data_AF-A0A956CZH3-F1
#
_entry.id   AF-A0A956CZH3-F1
#
_cell.length_a   1.000
_cell.length_b   1.000
_cell.length_c   1.000
_cell.angle_alpha   90.00
_cell.angle_beta   90.00
_cell.angle_gamma   90.00
#
_symmetry.space_group_name_H-M   'P 1'
#
loop_
_entity.id
_entity.type
_entity.pdbx_description
1 polymer ?
#
loop_
_entity_poly.entity_id
_entity_poly.type
_entity_poly.pdbx_seq_one_letter_code
_entity_poly.pdbx_strand_id
1 'polypeptide(L)'
;DINADELRFVALDGPGADERRGEGVPRLSGLLGVAALAPNHTVLVEDASADDRFDPGVDGRIGLSAENLAVVALTHQGRLLGVLQLINRQHQAQFSRADANLVFYIGEKLGEFLYAARMRPHHRA
;
A
#
# COMPACT_ATOMS: atom_id res chain seq x y z
N ASP A 1 -4.48 -13.05 -20.47
CA ASP A 1 -3.45 -13.69 -19.62
C ASP A 1 -3.05 -12.67 -18.57
N ILE A 2 -3.67 -12.73 -17.40
CA ILE A 2 -3.60 -11.66 -16.39
C ILE A 2 -2.79 -12.17 -15.21
N ASN A 3 -1.48 -11.93 -15.26
CA ASN A 3 -0.55 -12.19 -14.16
C ASN A 3 -1.11 -11.58 -12.87
N ALA A 4 -1.61 -12.43 -11.98
CA ALA A 4 -2.17 -12.07 -10.67
C ALA A 4 -1.11 -12.04 -9.56
N ASP A 5 0.17 -12.12 -9.96
CA ASP A 5 1.33 -12.33 -9.08
C ASP A 5 2.14 -11.06 -8.82
N GLU A 6 1.71 -9.91 -9.36
CA GLU A 6 2.38 -8.63 -9.16
C GLU A 6 1.45 -7.53 -8.63
N LEU A 7 2.01 -6.62 -7.84
CA LEU A 7 1.44 -5.33 -7.50
C LEU A 7 2.14 -4.26 -8.33
N ARG A 8 1.39 -3.25 -8.79
CA ARG A 8 1.94 -2.13 -9.57
C ARG A 8 1.73 -0.81 -8.87
N PHE A 9 2.74 0.03 -8.90
CA PHE A 9 2.66 1.39 -8.37
C PHE A 9 1.89 2.30 -9.34
N VAL A 10 0.65 2.64 -8.98
CA VAL A 10 -0.27 3.42 -9.86
C VAL A 10 -0.42 4.88 -9.43
N ALA A 11 -0.22 5.17 -8.15
CA ALA A 11 -0.31 6.51 -7.58
C ALA A 11 0.74 6.62 -6.48
N LEU A 12 1.60 7.63 -6.58
CA LEU A 12 2.69 7.88 -5.64
C LEU A 12 2.80 9.39 -5.43
N ASP A 13 3.20 9.77 -4.23
CA ASP A 13 3.50 11.16 -3.88
C ASP A 13 4.75 11.22 -3.00
N GLY A 14 5.50 12.32 -3.09
CA GLY A 14 6.77 12.54 -2.41
C GLY A 14 8.03 12.15 -3.22
N PRO A 15 9.21 12.14 -2.57
CA PRO A 15 10.50 11.90 -3.24
C PRO A 15 10.55 10.54 -3.96
N GLY A 16 11.12 10.51 -5.17
CA GLY A 16 11.29 9.27 -5.93
C GLY A 16 9.99 8.66 -6.48
N ALA A 17 8.89 9.42 -6.50
CA ALA A 17 7.57 8.94 -6.90
C ALA A 17 7.47 8.63 -8.40
N ASP A 18 8.05 9.47 -9.26
CA ASP A 18 7.90 9.34 -10.71
C ASP A 18 8.69 8.16 -11.28
N GLU A 19 9.81 7.83 -10.65
CA GLU A 19 10.72 6.75 -11.04
C GLU A 19 10.10 5.36 -10.87
N ARG A 20 9.17 5.21 -9.92
CA ARG A 20 8.52 3.92 -9.62
C ARG A 20 7.17 3.76 -10.31
N ARG A 21 6.66 4.79 -10.98
CA ARG A 21 5.32 4.74 -11.60
C ARG A 21 5.26 3.62 -12.66
N GLY A 22 4.32 2.70 -12.48
CA GLY A 22 4.11 1.56 -13.37
C GLY A 22 5.02 0.36 -13.13
N GLU A 23 6.03 0.49 -12.26
CA GLU A 23 6.88 -0.61 -11.82
C GLU A 23 6.01 -1.71 -11.18
N GLY A 24 6.31 -2.97 -11.50
CA GLY A 24 5.66 -4.15 -10.94
C GLY A 24 6.59 -4.83 -9.95
N VAL A 25 6.05 -5.19 -8.79
CA VAL A 25 6.75 -5.96 -7.75
C VAL A 25 5.98 -7.23 -7.43
N PRO A 26 6.64 -8.31 -6.96
CA PRO A 26 5.94 -9.52 -6.56
C PRO A 26 4.86 -9.23 -5.53
N ARG A 27 3.70 -9.88 -5.65
CA ARG A 27 2.54 -9.61 -4.79
C ARG A 27 2.79 -9.90 -3.31
N LEU A 28 3.68 -10.85 -3.02
CA LEU A 28 3.96 -11.34 -1.67
C LEU A 28 5.33 -10.90 -1.14
N SER A 29 5.90 -9.81 -1.67
CA SER A 29 7.18 -9.26 -1.21
C SER A 29 7.01 -8.03 -0.32
N GLY A 30 7.94 -7.87 0.62
CA GLY A 30 8.00 -6.73 1.53
C GLY A 30 6.74 -6.56 2.38
N LEU A 31 6.57 -5.36 2.93
CA LEU A 31 5.40 -5.00 3.73
C LEU A 31 4.12 -4.92 2.90
N LEU A 32 4.23 -4.67 1.58
CA LEU A 32 3.09 -4.76 0.67
C LEU A 32 2.46 -6.16 0.68
N GLY A 33 3.30 -7.21 0.61
CA GLY A 33 2.86 -8.60 0.70
C GLY A 33 2.30 -8.96 2.07
N VAL A 34 2.93 -8.49 3.14
CA VAL A 34 2.44 -8.69 4.52
C VAL A 34 1.04 -8.11 4.67
N ALA A 35 0.82 -6.87 4.23
CA ALA A 35 -0.49 -6.23 4.29
C ALA A 35 -1.52 -6.96 3.41
N ALA A 36 -1.13 -7.41 2.21
CA ALA A 36 -2.00 -8.17 1.31
C ALA A 36 -2.51 -9.49 1.93
N LEU A 37 -1.76 -10.10 2.86
CA LEU A 37 -2.15 -11.30 3.61
C LEU A 37 -2.92 -10.99 4.90
N ALA A 38 -2.97 -9.72 5.31
CA ALA A 38 -3.55 -9.26 6.57
C ALA A 38 -4.67 -8.21 6.35
N PRO A 39 -5.74 -8.54 5.59
CA PRO A 39 -6.66 -7.53 5.05
C PRO A 39 -7.49 -6.77 6.09
N ASN A 40 -7.57 -7.25 7.34
CA ASN A 40 -8.48 -6.72 8.36
C ASN A 40 -7.82 -5.71 9.32
N HIS A 41 -6.58 -5.31 9.09
CA HIS A 41 -5.92 -4.27 9.89
C HIS A 41 -4.80 -3.57 9.12
N THR A 42 -4.36 -2.43 9.64
CA THR A 42 -3.18 -1.71 9.17
C THR A 42 -1.92 -2.30 9.81
N VAL A 43 -0.93 -2.66 8.99
CA VAL A 43 0.41 -3.05 9.43
C VAL A 43 1.18 -1.78 9.78
N LEU A 44 1.59 -1.65 11.03
CA LEU A 44 2.47 -0.58 11.49
C LEU A 44 3.91 -1.09 11.60
N VAL A 45 4.83 -0.26 11.15
CA VAL A 45 6.27 -0.45 11.29
C VAL A 45 6.84 0.79 11.96
N GLU A 46 7.40 0.60 13.15
CA GLU A 46 7.93 1.69 13.98
C GLU A 46 9.38 2.04 13.63
N ASP A 47 10.16 1.05 13.20
CA ASP A 47 11.54 1.17 12.73
C ASP A 47 11.75 0.22 11.55
N ALA A 48 11.81 0.79 10.35
CA ALA A 48 12.02 0.05 9.11
C ALA A 48 13.35 -0.69 9.06
N SER A 49 14.39 -0.16 9.72
CA SER A 49 15.73 -0.77 9.72
C SER A 49 15.82 -2.02 10.61
N ALA A 50 14.89 -2.15 11.55
CA ALA A 50 14.81 -3.26 12.50
C ALA A 50 13.69 -4.28 12.16
N ASP A 51 12.90 -4.04 11.12
CA ASP A 51 11.80 -4.92 10.72
C ASP A 51 12.23 -5.86 9.60
N ASP A 52 12.38 -7.16 9.90
CA ASP A 52 12.78 -8.19 8.92
C ASP A 52 11.84 -8.32 7.72
N ARG A 53 10.61 -7.78 7.82
CA ARG A 53 9.63 -7.82 6.74
C ARG A 53 9.80 -6.66 5.77
N PHE A 54 10.55 -5.63 6.13
CA PHE A 54 10.84 -4.49 5.29
C PHE A 54 11.84 -4.88 4.21
N ASP A 55 11.46 -4.64 2.95
CA ASP A 55 12.35 -4.84 1.81
C ASP A 55 12.68 -3.48 1.19
N PRO A 56 13.92 -2.98 1.26
CA PRO A 56 14.30 -1.67 0.72
C PRO A 56 14.05 -1.52 -0.79
N GLY A 57 14.06 -2.61 -1.56
CA GLY A 57 13.78 -2.60 -3.00
C GLY A 57 12.28 -2.53 -3.31
N VAL A 58 11.44 -3.05 -2.42
CA VAL A 58 9.98 -3.08 -2.59
C VAL A 58 9.30 -1.93 -1.87
N ASP A 59 9.61 -1.72 -0.60
CA ASP A 59 8.99 -0.75 0.30
C ASP A 59 9.74 0.59 0.36
N GLY A 60 10.98 0.63 -0.14
CA GLY A 60 11.78 1.85 -0.24
C GLY A 60 11.66 2.55 -1.60
N ARG A 61 12.26 3.75 -1.72
CA ARG A 61 12.42 4.45 -3.01
C ARG A 61 13.56 5.44 -2.95
N ILE A 62 14.08 5.80 -4.13
CA ILE A 62 15.19 6.75 -4.25
C ILE A 62 14.79 8.10 -3.64
N GLY A 63 15.70 8.69 -2.85
CA GLY A 63 15.47 9.99 -2.22
C GLY A 63 14.54 9.95 -1.00
N LEU A 64 14.12 8.76 -0.54
CA LEU A 64 13.35 8.59 0.69
C LEU A 64 14.00 7.55 1.60
N SER A 65 14.56 7.99 2.73
CA SER A 65 14.98 7.09 3.82
C SER A 65 13.75 6.69 4.63
N ALA A 66 13.25 5.47 4.45
CA ALA A 66 12.11 4.98 5.21
C ALA A 66 12.50 4.73 6.68
N GLU A 67 11.74 5.31 7.61
CA GLU A 67 11.93 5.20 9.06
C GLU A 67 10.75 4.48 9.70
N ASN A 68 9.53 4.92 9.41
CA ASN A 68 8.30 4.29 9.89
C ASN A 68 7.26 4.20 8.77
N LEU A 69 6.41 3.19 8.83
CA LEU A 69 5.42 2.91 7.79
C LEU A 69 4.06 2.50 8.37
N ALA A 70 3.01 2.83 7.62
CA ALA A 70 1.68 2.27 7.79
C ALA A 70 1.21 1.68 6.46
N VAL A 71 0.89 0.40 6.43
CA VAL A 71 0.55 -0.34 5.21
C VAL A 71 -0.79 -1.04 5.39
N VAL A 72 -1.70 -0.86 4.45
CA VAL A 72 -3.05 -1.45 4.53
C VAL A 72 -3.50 -2.02 3.20
N ALA A 73 -4.16 -3.18 3.24
CA ALA A 73 -4.79 -3.76 2.07
C ALA A 73 -6.03 -2.96 1.64
N LEU A 74 -6.24 -2.83 0.34
CA LEU A 74 -7.47 -2.31 -0.24
C LEU A 74 -8.31 -3.51 -0.67
N THR A 75 -9.29 -3.88 0.14
CA THR A 75 -10.15 -5.05 -0.11
C THR A 75 -11.62 -4.67 -0.23
N HIS A 76 -12.36 -5.43 -1.02
CA HIS A 76 -13.82 -5.35 -1.05
C HIS A 76 -14.39 -6.72 -1.43
N GLN A 77 -15.44 -7.17 -0.73
CA GLN A 77 -16.10 -8.47 -0.96
C GLN A 77 -15.11 -9.65 -1.03
N GLY A 78 -14.11 -9.66 -0.13
CA GLY A 78 -13.10 -10.72 -0.06
C GLY A 78 -12.04 -10.69 -1.17
N ARG A 79 -12.06 -9.66 -2.03
CA ARG A 79 -11.09 -9.49 -3.11
C ARG A 79 -10.07 -8.41 -2.77
N LEU A 80 -8.79 -8.73 -2.92
CA LEU A 80 -7.70 -7.75 -2.91
C LEU A 80 -7.71 -6.94 -4.20
N LEU A 81 -7.73 -5.62 -4.07
CA LEU A 81 -7.76 -4.66 -5.16
C LEU A 81 -6.46 -3.86 -5.25
N GLY A 82 -5.72 -3.75 -4.15
CA GLY A 82 -4.43 -3.07 -4.08
C GLY A 82 -3.94 -2.98 -2.64
N VAL A 83 -2.90 -2.18 -2.42
CA VAL A 83 -2.34 -1.87 -1.10
C VAL A 83 -2.05 -0.38 -1.06
N LEU A 84 -2.29 0.26 0.08
CA LEU A 84 -1.90 1.64 0.37
C LEU A 84 -0.75 1.63 1.37
N GLN A 85 0.33 2.33 1.04
CA GLN A 85 1.51 2.46 1.89
C GLN A 85 1.77 3.95 2.18
N LEU A 86 1.90 4.27 3.47
CA LEU A 86 2.33 5.56 3.95
C LEU A 86 3.72 5.40 4.58
N ILE A 87 4.62 6.32 4.27
CA ILE A 87 6.03 6.27 4.70
C ILE A 87 6.36 7.59 5.37
N ASN A 88 7.04 7.52 6.52
CA ASN A 88 7.53 8.65 7.32
C ASN A 88 6.42 9.60 7.73
N ARG A 89 5.79 9.31 8.87
CA ARG A 89 4.86 10.24 9.50
C ARG A 89 5.53 11.59 9.76
N GLN A 90 4.82 12.66 9.40
CA GLN A 90 5.26 14.02 9.68
C GLN A 90 4.82 14.47 11.08
N HIS A 91 5.62 15.34 11.71
CA HIS A 91 5.35 15.99 12.99
C HIS A 91 5.28 15.10 14.24
N GLN A 92 5.33 13.78 14.09
CA GLN A 92 5.37 12.80 15.18
C GLN A 92 6.33 11.67 14.82
N ALA A 93 6.90 11.02 15.84
CA ALA A 93 7.90 9.98 15.64
C ALA A 93 7.35 8.71 14.97
N GLN A 94 6.08 8.35 15.18
CA GLN A 94 5.49 7.09 14.73
C GLN A 94 3.98 7.22 14.46
N PHE A 95 3.46 6.35 13.59
CA PHE A 95 2.01 6.20 13.40
C PHE A 95 1.37 5.63 14.67
N SER A 96 0.34 6.31 15.18
CA SER A 96 -0.42 5.85 16.33
C SER A 96 -1.46 4.79 15.93
N ARG A 97 -2.05 4.12 16.93
CA ARG A 97 -3.19 3.24 16.70
C ARG A 97 -4.43 3.98 16.17
N ALA A 98 -4.60 5.25 16.51
CA ALA A 98 -5.67 6.08 15.95
C ALA A 98 -5.46 6.32 14.45
N ASP A 99 -4.20 6.57 14.04
CA ASP A 99 -3.84 6.68 12.63
C ASP A 99 -4.08 5.36 11.90
N ALA A 100 -3.69 4.23 12.50
CA ALA A 100 -3.93 2.91 11.93
C ALA A 100 -5.42 2.65 11.66
N ASN A 101 -6.29 3.00 12.60
CA ASN A 101 -7.74 2.86 12.44
C ASN A 101 -8.29 3.78 11.34
N LEU A 102 -7.79 5.01 11.25
CA LEU A 102 -8.21 5.97 10.21
C LEU A 102 -7.75 5.49 8.82
N VAL A 103 -6.50 5.06 8.70
CA VAL A 103 -5.93 4.52 7.45
C VAL A 103 -6.67 3.25 7.04
N PHE A 104 -7.04 2.40 8.00
CA PHE A 104 -7.87 1.22 7.73
C PHE A 104 -9.24 1.60 7.16
N TYR A 105 -9.92 2.56 7.78
CA TYR A 105 -11.20 3.07 7.26
C TYR A 105 -11.07 3.66 5.85
N ILE A 106 -10.00 4.42 5.59
CA ILE A 106 -9.70 4.95 4.24
C ILE A 106 -9.48 3.79 3.26
N GLY A 107 -8.72 2.77 3.66
CA GLY A 107 -8.46 1.58 2.84
C GLY A 107 -9.74 0.85 2.44
N GLU A 108 -10.66 0.66 3.38
CA GLU A 108 -11.98 0.07 3.12
C GLU A 108 -12.79 0.89 2.10
N LYS A 109 -12.82 2.22 2.25
CA LYS A 109 -13.54 3.11 1.31
C LYS A 109 -12.91 3.16 -0.07
N LEU A 110 -11.59 3.14 -0.15
CA LEU A 110 -10.88 3.03 -1.43
C LEU A 110 -11.14 1.66 -2.09
N GLY A 111 -11.18 0.58 -1.31
CA GLY A 111 -11.55 -0.75 -1.80
C GLY A 111 -12.95 -0.75 -2.44
N GLU A 112 -13.95 -0.23 -1.73
CA GLU A 112 -15.33 -0.06 -2.23
C GLU A 112 -15.35 0.73 -3.56
N PHE A 113 -14.66 1.88 -3.61
CA PHE A 113 -14.59 2.72 -4.79
C PHE A 113 -13.92 2.03 -5.98
N LEU A 114 -12.74 1.41 -5.78
CA LEU A 114 -12.00 0.72 -6.83
C LEU A 114 -12.79 -0.46 -7.40
N TYR A 115 -13.51 -1.18 -6.54
CA TYR A 115 -14.40 -2.25 -6.96
C TYR A 115 -15.50 -1.73 -7.88
N ALA A 116 -16.20 -0.67 -7.46
CA ALA A 116 -17.25 -0.04 -8.25
C ALA A 116 -16.72 0.52 -9.59
N ALA A 117 -15.57 1.18 -9.57
CA ALA A 117 -14.93 1.73 -10.78
C ALA A 117 -14.56 0.64 -11.79
N ARG A 118 -14.07 -0.52 -11.31
CA ARG A 118 -13.72 -1.67 -12.15
C ARG A 118 -14.94 -2.39 -12.73
N MET A 119 -16.07 -2.35 -12.03
CA MET A 119 -17.32 -3.01 -12.43
C MET A 119 -18.19 -2.16 -13.36
N ARG A 120 -17.87 -0.88 -13.59
CA ARG A 120 -18.56 -0.07 -14.60
C ARG A 120 -18.07 -0.50 -16.00
N PRO A 121 -18.93 -1.07 -16.86
CA PRO A 121 -18.55 -1.33 -18.25
C PRO A 121 -18.22 0.01 -18.92
N HIS A 122 -17.16 0.04 -19.73
CA HIS A 122 -16.83 1.15 -20.60
C HIS A 122 -18.00 1.42 -21.57
N HIS A 123 -18.97 2.25 -21.17
CA HIS A 123 -19.82 2.94 -22.12
C HIS A 123 -18.96 4.04 -22.76
N ARG A 124 -18.21 3.65 -23.79
CA ARG A 124 -17.73 4.59 -24.80
C ARG A 124 -18.94 4.97 -25.66
N ALA A 125 -19.38 6.22 -25.52
CA ALA A 125 -20.20 6.88 -26.54
C ALA A 125 -19.33 7.19 -27.76
#